data_AF-A0A1J1LN74-F1
#
_entry.id   AF-A0A1J1LN74-F1
#
_cell.length_a   1.000
_cell.length_b   1.000
_cell.length_c   1.000
_cell.angle_alpha   90.00
_cell.angle_beta   90.00
_cell.angle_gamma   90.00
#
_symmetry.space_group_name_H-M   'P 1'
#
loop_
_entity.id
_entity.type
_entity.pdbx_description
1 polymer ?
#
loop_
_entity_poly.entity_id
_entity_poly.type
_entity_poly.pdbx_seq_one_letter_code
_entity_poly.pdbx_strand_id
1 'polypeptide(L)' 'MSTTKKEVESLLKNLPDDCSLEDVQYHLYVIEKVRHGLTIHETTRNLIQEEAEGLLSKWVIK' A
#
# COMPACT_ATOMS: atom_id res chain seq x y z
N MET A 1 5.50 15.49 -12.86
CA MET A 1 4.60 14.98 -11.81
C MET A 1 3.29 14.57 -12.45
N SER A 2 2.90 13.31 -12.35
CA SER A 2 1.51 12.93 -12.64
C SER A 2 0.63 13.54 -11.56
N THR A 3 -0.51 14.10 -11.92
CA THR A 3 -1.48 14.59 -10.92
C THR A 3 -2.23 13.38 -10.36
N THR A 4 -2.66 13.45 -9.10
CA THR A 4 -3.48 12.39 -8.47
C THR A 4 -4.61 11.94 -9.37
N LYS A 5 -5.27 12.89 -10.07
CA LYS A 5 -6.32 12.61 -11.05
C LYS A 5 -5.86 11.69 -12.19
N LYS A 6 -4.71 11.95 -12.81
CA LYS A 6 -4.18 11.12 -13.91
C LYS A 6 -3.85 9.70 -13.47
N GLU A 7 -3.42 9.54 -12.23
CA GLU A 7 -3.11 8.23 -11.66
C GLU A 7 -4.38 7.43 -11.38
N VAL A 8 -5.42 8.08 -10.87
CA VAL A 8 -6.76 7.48 -10.73
C VAL A 8 -7.32 7.10 -12.09
N GLU A 9 -7.22 7.97 -13.10
CA GLU A 9 -7.63 7.65 -14.48
C GLU A 9 -6.86 6.45 -15.04
N SER A 10 -5.56 6.34 -14.75
CA SER A 10 -4.75 5.20 -15.15
C SER A 10 -5.15 3.92 -14.41
N LEU A 11 -5.50 4.00 -13.14
CA LEU A 11 -6.01 2.86 -12.37
C LEU A 11 -7.32 2.35 -13.00
N LEU A 12 -8.28 3.25 -13.24
CA LEU A 12 -9.59 2.90 -13.79
C LEU A 12 -9.49 2.22 -15.15
N LYS A 13 -8.52 2.59 -15.99
CA LYS A 13 -8.27 1.92 -17.29
C LYS A 13 -7.83 0.46 -17.17
N ASN A 14 -7.33 0.03 -16.02
CA ASN A 14 -6.88 -1.34 -15.78
C ASN A 14 -7.94 -2.19 -15.05
N LEU A 15 -9.08 -1.59 -14.69
CA LEU A 15 -10.17 -2.32 -14.05
C LEU A 15 -11.16 -2.86 -15.09
N PRO A 16 -11.79 -4.01 -14.81
CA PRO A 16 -12.92 -4.49 -15.61
C PRO A 16 -14.10 -3.50 -15.63
N ASP A 17 -14.88 -3.51 -16.70
CA ASP A 17 -16.08 -2.66 -16.83
C ASP A 17 -17.16 -3.00 -15.80
N ASP A 18 -17.17 -4.23 -15.28
CA ASP A 18 -18.08 -4.72 -14.24
C ASP A 18 -17.53 -4.56 -12.81
N CYS A 19 -16.42 -3.84 -12.64
CA CYS A 19 -15.86 -3.59 -11.31
C CYS A 19 -16.84 -2.84 -10.41
N SER A 20 -16.86 -3.25 -9.14
CA SER A 20 -17.64 -2.59 -8.11
C SER A 20 -16.92 -1.34 -7.59
N LEU A 21 -17.67 -0.50 -6.87
CA LEU A 21 -17.07 0.63 -6.15
C LEU A 21 -16.05 0.15 -5.10
N GLU A 22 -16.26 -1.02 -4.51
CA GLU A 22 -15.38 -1.63 -3.51
C GLU A 22 -14.04 -2.04 -4.14
N ASP A 23 -14.05 -2.55 -5.37
CA ASP A 23 -12.82 -2.86 -6.10
C ASP A 23 -11.98 -1.61 -6.33
N VAL A 24 -12.61 -0.53 -6.81
CA VAL A 24 -11.94 0.77 -7.01
C VAL A 24 -11.33 1.27 -5.70
N GLN A 25 -12.09 1.20 -4.60
CA GLN A 25 -11.61 1.63 -3.28
C GLN A 25 -10.44 0.77 -2.79
N TYR A 26 -10.51 -0.55 -2.95
CA TYR A 26 -9.45 -1.47 -2.56
C TYR A 26 -8.15 -1.15 -3.30
N HIS A 27 -8.22 -0.94 -4.62
CA HIS A 27 -7.04 -0.61 -5.40
C HIS A 27 -6.41 0.73 -5.00
N LEU A 28 -7.24 1.75 -4.73
CA LEU A 28 -6.75 3.03 -4.22
C LEU A 28 -6.06 2.86 -2.86
N TYR A 29 -6.67 2.12 -1.95
CA TYR A 29 -6.09 1.81 -0.64
C TYR A 29 -4.72 1.14 -0.77
N VAL A 30 -4.59 0.11 -1.59
CA VAL A 30 -3.31 -0.61 -1.79
C VAL A 30 -2.24 0.33 -2.35
N ILE A 31 -2.57 1.14 -3.36
CA ILE A 31 -1.63 2.10 -3.95
C ILE A 31 -1.12 3.09 -2.90
N GLU A 32 -2.03 3.65 -2.08
CA GLU A 32 -1.64 4.58 -1.01
C GLU A 32 -0.77 3.90 0.05
N LYS A 33 -1.09 2.67 0.46
CA LYS A 33 -0.27 1.93 1.43
C LYS A 33 1.14 1.63 0.92
N VAL A 34 1.27 1.25 -0.35
CA VAL A 34 2.58 1.02 -0.97
C VAL A 34 3.39 2.32 -1.02
N ARG A 35 2.79 3.42 -1.49
CA ARG A 35 3.47 4.72 -1.55
C ARG A 35 3.92 5.20 -0.20
N HIS A 36 3.05 5.10 0.80
CA HIS A 36 3.40 5.45 2.17
C HIS A 36 4.56 4.56 2.66
N GLY A 37 4.52 3.24 2.41
CA GLY A 37 5.62 2.33 2.73
C GLY A 37 6.95 2.76 2.12
N LEU A 38 6.96 3.17 0.84
CA LEU A 38 8.15 3.67 0.16
C LEU A 38 8.68 4.98 0.78
N THR A 39 7.80 5.92 1.12
CA THR A 39 8.20 7.16 1.80
C THR A 39 8.79 6.90 3.20
N ILE A 40 8.22 5.95 3.94
CA ILE A 40 8.77 5.55 5.26
C ILE A 40 10.13 4.88 5.10
N HIS A 41 10.30 4.01 4.09
CA HIS A 41 11.59 3.39 3.78
C HIS A 41 12.68 4.43 3.49
N GLU A 42 12.36 5.51 2.78
CA GLU A 42 13.32 6.59 2.49
C GLU A 42 13.70 7.43 3.72
N THR A 43 12.79 7.54 4.70
CA THR A 43 12.93 8.47 5.84
C THR A 43 13.32 7.78 7.15
N THR A 44 13.14 6.46 7.24
CA THR A 44 13.30 5.68 8.47
C THR A 44 14.32 4.56 8.27
N ARG A 45 14.96 4.12 9.36
CA ARG A 45 15.86 2.98 9.34
C ARG A 45 15.11 1.69 8.98
N ASN A 46 15.68 0.90 8.07
CA ASN A 46 15.24 -0.46 7.77
C ASN A 46 15.57 -1.43 8.91
N LEU A 47 14.65 -2.35 9.19
CA LEU A 47 14.83 -3.43 10.15
C LEU A 47 15.32 -4.70 9.44
N ILE A 48 16.19 -5.45 10.11
CA ILE A 48 16.47 -6.83 9.71
C ILE A 48 15.37 -7.76 10.23
N GLN A 49 15.26 -8.96 9.66
CA GLN A 49 14.21 -9.94 9.98
C GLN A 49 14.08 -10.21 11.50
N GLU A 50 15.20 -10.42 12.19
CA GLU A 50 15.21 -10.72 13.63
C GLU A 50 14.66 -9.56 14.48
N GLU A 51 14.99 -8.32 14.12
CA GLU A 51 14.46 -7.11 14.79
C GLU A 51 12.93 -7.02 14.60
N ALA A 52 12.44 -7.31 13.39
CA ALA A 52 11.02 -7.29 13.09
C ALA A 52 10.24 -8.38 13.86
N GLU A 53 10.76 -9.61 13.89
CA GLU A 53 10.18 -10.72 14.66
C GLU A 53 10.13 -10.41 16.17
N GLY A 54 11.21 -9.82 16.70
CA GLY A 54 11.27 -9.37 18.09
C GLY A 54 10.18 -8.36 18.43
N LEU A 55 9.91 -7.38 17.55
CA LEU A 55 8.83 -6.40 17.73
C LEU A 55 7.45 -7.06 17.67
N LEU A 56 7.21 -7.92 16.69
CA LEU A 56 5.90 -8.53 16.44
C LEU A 56 5.53 -9.60 17.46
N SER A 57 6.52 -10.19 18.15
CA SER A 57 6.33 -11.24 19.16
C SER A 57 5.29 -10.91 20.25
N LYS A 58 5.03 -9.63 20.51
CA LYS A 58 4.05 -9.13 21.49
C LYS A 58 2.59 -9.44 21.12
N TRP A 59 2.31 -9.68 19.84
CA TRP A 59 0.97 -9.88 19.31
C TRP A 59 0.75 -11.28 18.71
N VAL A 60 1.81 -12.10 18.64
CA VAL A 60 1.69 -13.49 18.19
C VAL A 60 1.12 -14.32 19.34
N ILE A 61 -0.14 -14.77 19.19
CA ILE A 61 -0.74 -15.75 20.08
C ILE A 61 -0.11 -17.12 19.74
N LYS A 62 0.43 -17.79 20.75
CA LYS A 62 1.02 -19.13 20.63
C LYS A 62 -0.04 -20.22 20.58
#